data_AF-A0A7Y3MNW6-F1
#
_entry.id   AF-A0A7Y3MNW6-F1
#
_cell.length_a   1.000
_cell.length_b   1.000
_cell.length_c   1.000
_cell.angle_alpha   90.00
_cell.angle_beta   90.00
_cell.angle_gamma   90.00
#
_symmetry.space_group_name_H-M   'P 1'
#
loop_
_entity.id
_entity.type
_entity.pdbx_description
1 polymer ?
#
loop_
_entity_poly.entity_id
_entity_poly.type
_entity_poly.pdbx_seq_one_letter_code
_entity_poly.pdbx_strand_id
1 'polypeptide(L)'
;IELTGNLHFEGIMIFFFVWAMFLATNTKWTWAAPIYALSILLKLIPLLFLPMFIKFMGVKKSLLFYLLIGIASILLLWPFYSDTFIGNYSQTVGLWFSNFEFNAGIYNAVKKIAVLHFETKPWELVKTYGSYIPVATLLMAFIVTLIGKNQHLNTLIGSMLFLLTFYYFIATTVHPWYIIFVLFLGVLIEYKFVIFWSALVFMSYFAYSNPDYNESLWVLAIEYSLVFMYLGYEIFKKQKLKLLFQKNL
;
A
#
# COMPACT_ATOMS: atom_id res chain seq x y z
N ILE A 1 -4.17 18.59 4.09
CA ILE A 1 -5.56 18.32 4.52
C ILE A 1 -5.58 17.03 5.32
N GLU A 2 -5.33 15.88 4.69
CA GLU A 2 -5.38 14.59 5.40
C GLU A 2 -4.48 14.46 6.63
N LEU A 3 -3.22 14.90 6.55
CA LEU A 3 -2.25 14.71 7.64
C LEU A 3 -2.50 15.61 8.85
N THR A 4 -2.65 16.92 8.59
CA THR A 4 -2.75 17.94 9.65
C THR A 4 -4.18 18.31 10.00
N GLY A 5 -5.11 18.23 9.04
CA GLY A 5 -6.53 18.54 9.24
C GLY A 5 -7.28 17.33 9.79
N ASN A 6 -7.20 16.19 9.09
CA ASN A 6 -7.88 14.95 9.50
C ASN A 6 -7.06 14.10 10.48
N LEU A 7 -5.85 14.55 10.86
CA LEU A 7 -4.97 13.92 11.85
C LEU A 7 -4.60 12.47 11.52
N HIS A 8 -4.50 12.15 10.24
CA HIS A 8 -4.07 10.84 9.76
C HIS A 8 -2.55 10.65 9.97
N PHE A 9 -2.16 9.53 10.58
CA PHE A 9 -0.79 9.20 10.99
C PHE A 9 0.15 8.80 9.85
N GLU A 10 -0.33 8.80 8.61
CA GLU A 10 0.39 8.41 7.41
C GLU A 10 1.66 9.26 7.23
N GLY A 11 1.62 10.54 7.61
CA GLY A 11 2.80 11.41 7.58
C GLY A 11 3.89 10.98 8.55
N ILE A 12 3.53 10.52 9.75
CA ILE A 12 4.46 10.04 10.76
C ILE A 12 5.00 8.66 10.36
N MET A 13 4.15 7.78 9.84
CA MET A 13 4.56 6.51 9.24
C MET A 13 5.62 6.74 8.15
N ILE A 14 5.35 7.66 7.21
CA ILE A 14 6.28 8.01 6.12
C ILE A 14 7.57 8.60 6.68
N PHE A 15 7.51 9.48 7.68
CA PHE A 15 8.72 10.02 8.31
C PHE A 15 9.67 8.91 8.80
N PHE A 16 9.14 7.96 9.58
CA PHE A 16 9.96 6.82 10.05
C PHE A 16 10.41 5.92 8.90
N PHE A 17 9.56 5.71 7.89
CA PHE A 17 9.95 4.96 6.69
C PHE A 17 11.14 5.60 5.99
N VAL A 18 11.10 6.91 5.75
CA VAL A 18 12.18 7.67 5.09
C VAL A 18 13.46 7.64 5.91
N TRP A 19 13.35 7.86 7.22
CA TRP A 19 14.51 7.80 8.10
C TRP A 19 15.17 6.41 8.07
N ALA A 20 14.37 5.34 8.13
CA ALA A 20 14.87 3.98 8.02
C ALA A 20 15.53 3.73 6.66
N MET A 21 14.91 4.17 5.55
CA MET A 21 15.48 4.04 4.20
C MET A 21 16.81 4.79 4.07
N PHE A 22 16.91 6.00 4.60
CA PHE A 22 18.14 6.79 4.62
C PHE A 22 19.27 6.11 5.40
N LEU A 23 18.97 5.50 6.55
CA LEU A 23 19.96 4.72 7.30
C LEU A 23 20.36 3.44 6.57
N ALA A 24 19.39 2.76 5.94
CA ALA A 24 19.64 1.54 5.17
C ALA A 24 20.54 1.80 3.94
N THR A 25 20.43 2.96 3.29
CA THR A 25 21.28 3.35 2.16
C THR A 25 22.69 3.79 2.60
N ASN A 26 22.84 4.38 3.79
CA ASN A 26 24.12 4.89 4.31
C ASN A 26 24.91 3.85 5.12
N THR A 27 24.80 2.57 4.76
CA THR A 27 25.48 1.40 5.40
C THR A 27 25.17 1.16 6.89
N LYS A 28 24.35 2.00 7.55
CA LYS A 28 23.86 1.87 8.94
C LYS A 28 22.56 1.06 9.02
N TRP A 29 22.47 -0.03 8.25
CA TRP A 29 21.24 -0.82 8.07
C TRP A 29 20.73 -1.50 9.36
N THR A 30 21.58 -1.75 10.35
CA THR A 30 21.15 -2.28 11.65
C THR A 30 20.33 -1.25 12.44
N TRP A 31 20.74 0.02 12.43
CA TRP A 31 19.99 1.13 13.06
C TRP A 31 18.72 1.47 12.31
N ALA A 32 18.63 1.15 11.02
CA ALA A 32 17.40 1.30 10.27
C ALA A 32 16.28 0.38 10.78
N ALA A 33 16.60 -0.78 11.36
CA ALA A 33 15.62 -1.79 11.75
C ALA A 33 14.62 -1.31 12.83
N PRO A 34 15.06 -0.77 14.00
CA PRO A 34 14.12 -0.24 14.99
C PRO A 34 13.32 0.96 14.48
N ILE A 35 13.89 1.79 13.60
CA ILE A 35 13.18 2.91 12.98
C ILE A 35 12.12 2.41 11.98
N TYR A 36 12.43 1.36 11.21
CA TYR A 36 11.48 0.72 10.30
C TYR A 36 10.35 0.04 11.07
N ALA A 37 10.65 -0.56 12.24
CA ALA A 37 9.64 -1.13 13.13
C ALA A 37 8.63 -0.06 13.59
N LEU A 38 9.07 1.15 13.95
CA LEU A 38 8.14 2.26 14.27
C LEU A 38 7.20 2.59 13.11
N SER A 39 7.71 2.58 11.88
CA SER A 39 6.87 2.78 10.68
C SER A 39 5.80 1.68 10.54
N ILE A 40 6.19 0.41 10.69
CA ILE A 40 5.26 -0.74 10.65
C ILE A 40 4.23 -0.68 11.78
N LEU A 41 4.65 -0.34 13.01
CA LEU A 41 3.76 -0.30 14.17
C LEU A 41 2.74 0.84 14.08
N LEU A 42 3.05 1.93 13.39
CA LEU A 42 2.08 2.99 13.11
C LEU A 42 1.05 2.54 12.07
N LYS A 43 1.49 1.85 11.01
CA LYS A 43 0.64 1.33 9.93
C LYS A 43 1.34 0.11 9.31
N LEU A 44 0.59 -0.95 9.01
CA LEU A 44 1.17 -2.20 8.51
C LEU A 44 1.71 -2.14 7.07
N ILE A 45 1.39 -1.10 6.29
CA ILE A 45 1.75 -1.01 4.86
C ILE A 45 3.26 -1.18 4.58
N PRO A 46 4.21 -0.59 5.34
CA PRO A 46 5.64 -0.79 5.13
C PRO A 46 6.09 -2.25 5.26
N LEU A 47 5.30 -3.11 5.93
CA LEU A 47 5.59 -4.55 6.02
C LEU A 47 5.60 -5.21 4.64
N LEU A 48 4.74 -4.74 3.73
CA LEU A 48 4.64 -5.27 2.35
C LEU A 48 5.96 -5.16 1.57
N PHE A 49 6.83 -4.24 1.97
CA PHE A 49 8.07 -3.97 1.25
C PHE A 49 9.26 -4.80 1.73
N LEU A 50 9.13 -5.51 2.87
CA LEU A 50 10.23 -6.29 3.42
C LEU A 50 10.87 -7.25 2.41
N PRO A 51 10.11 -8.05 1.62
CA PRO A 51 10.70 -9.00 0.67
C PRO A 51 11.68 -8.36 -0.32
N MET A 52 11.44 -7.11 -0.74
CA MET A 52 12.28 -6.43 -1.73
C MET A 52 13.68 -6.10 -1.21
N PHE A 53 13.86 -5.99 0.12
CA PHE A 53 15.17 -5.78 0.73
C PHE A 53 16.14 -6.95 0.47
N ILE A 54 15.64 -8.17 0.19
CA ILE A 54 16.48 -9.34 -0.18
C ILE A 54 17.43 -9.01 -1.33
N LYS A 55 16.93 -8.34 -2.36
CA LYS A 55 17.72 -7.92 -3.52
C LYS A 55 18.57 -6.67 -3.24
N PHE A 56 18.09 -5.80 -2.34
CA PHE A 56 18.75 -4.52 -2.02
C PHE A 56 20.00 -4.69 -1.16
N MET A 57 19.91 -5.47 -0.07
CA MET A 57 21.02 -5.65 0.88
C MET A 57 21.60 -7.08 0.89
N GLY A 58 21.01 -8.01 0.14
CA GLY A 58 21.40 -9.42 0.10
C GLY A 58 20.68 -10.26 1.17
N VAL A 59 20.56 -11.57 0.92
CA VAL A 59 19.76 -12.50 1.74
C VAL A 59 20.17 -12.47 3.22
N LYS A 60 21.47 -12.64 3.52
CA LYS A 60 21.96 -12.70 4.91
C LYS A 60 21.65 -11.42 5.70
N LYS A 61 21.92 -10.25 5.12
CA LYS A 61 21.64 -8.96 5.78
C LYS A 61 20.15 -8.74 5.95
N SER A 62 19.35 -9.13 4.95
CA SER A 62 17.88 -8.98 5.00
C SER A 62 17.25 -9.83 6.09
N LEU A 63 17.67 -11.09 6.23
CA LEU A 63 17.17 -11.96 7.30
C LEU A 63 17.50 -11.38 8.69
N LEU A 64 18.72 -10.86 8.87
CA LEU A 64 19.10 -10.20 10.12
C LEU A 64 18.32 -8.88 10.32
N PHE A 65 18.08 -8.12 9.25
CA PHE A 65 17.26 -6.92 9.28
C PHE A 65 15.82 -7.23 9.73
N TYR A 66 15.21 -8.30 9.21
CA TYR A 66 13.86 -8.74 9.62
C TYR A 66 13.82 -9.20 11.08
N LEU A 67 14.86 -9.93 11.52
CA LEU A 67 14.98 -10.34 12.91
C LEU A 67 15.04 -9.12 13.84
N LEU A 68 15.87 -8.13 13.50
CA LEU A 68 15.99 -6.89 14.28
C LEU A 68 14.69 -6.07 14.30
N ILE A 69 13.95 -6.02 13.18
CA ILE A 69 12.61 -5.41 13.14
C ILE A 69 11.66 -6.16 14.07
N GLY A 70 11.66 -7.49 14.05
CA GLY A 70 10.82 -8.32 14.91
C GLY A 70 11.12 -8.11 16.39
N ILE A 71 12.40 -8.12 16.77
CA ILE A 71 12.84 -7.85 18.15
C ILE A 71 12.42 -6.44 18.58
N ALA A 72 12.68 -5.42 17.75
CA ALA A 72 12.28 -4.05 18.06
C ALA A 72 10.75 -3.92 18.20
N SER A 73 9.98 -4.59 17.35
CA SER A 73 8.52 -4.58 17.42
C SER A 73 8.01 -5.21 18.70
N ILE A 74 8.57 -6.36 19.11
CA ILE A 74 8.23 -7.03 20.38
C ILE A 74 8.56 -6.11 21.56
N LEU A 75 9.76 -5.52 21.60
CA LEU A 75 10.17 -4.63 22.68
C LEU A 75 9.26 -3.38 22.79
N LEU A 76 8.86 -2.80 21.66
CA LEU A 76 7.98 -1.63 21.63
C LEU A 76 6.53 -1.96 22.01
N LEU A 77 6.05 -3.16 21.66
CA LEU A 77 4.70 -3.62 22.02
C LEU A 77 4.62 -4.25 23.41
N TRP A 78 5.75 -4.66 23.99
CA TRP A 78 5.81 -5.35 25.28
C TRP A 78 5.03 -4.63 26.40
N PRO A 79 5.14 -3.30 26.59
CA PRO A 79 4.39 -2.60 27.64
C PRO A 79 2.87 -2.62 27.46
N PHE A 80 2.39 -2.94 26.25
CA PHE A 80 0.97 -2.97 25.88
C PHE A 80 0.41 -4.38 25.79
N TYR A 81 1.23 -5.41 26.02
CA TYR A 81 0.79 -6.79 25.94
C TYR A 81 -0.21 -7.12 27.05
N SER A 82 -1.29 -7.79 26.66
CA SER A 82 -2.27 -8.42 27.54
C SER A 82 -2.70 -9.76 26.94
N ASP A 83 -3.29 -10.63 27.75
CA ASP A 83 -3.76 -11.94 27.27
C ASP A 83 -4.82 -11.85 26.15
N THR A 84 -5.52 -10.70 26.04
CA THR A 84 -6.51 -10.44 24.99
C THR A 84 -5.95 -9.70 23.77
N PHE A 85 -4.72 -9.20 23.84
CA PHE A 85 -4.12 -8.33 22.82
C PHE A 85 -4.14 -8.97 21.43
N ILE A 86 -3.63 -10.20 21.30
CA ILE A 86 -3.54 -10.89 20.01
C ILE A 86 -4.91 -11.18 19.41
N GLY A 87 -5.89 -11.57 20.24
CA GLY A 87 -7.27 -11.82 19.79
C GLY A 87 -7.91 -10.55 19.23
N ASN A 88 -7.85 -9.46 19.99
CA ASN A 88 -8.43 -8.17 19.59
C ASN A 88 -7.75 -7.58 18.35
N TYR A 89 -6.41 -7.67 18.29
CA TYR A 89 -5.64 -7.17 17.15
C TYR A 89 -5.96 -7.95 15.87
N SER A 90 -5.99 -9.29 15.96
CA SER A 90 -6.30 -10.16 14.82
C SER A 90 -7.72 -9.94 14.30
N GLN A 91 -8.70 -9.74 15.18
CA GLN A 91 -10.07 -9.39 14.80
C GLN A 91 -10.11 -8.05 14.06
N THR A 92 -9.40 -7.03 14.58
CA THR A 92 -9.35 -5.70 13.95
C THR A 92 -8.73 -5.76 12.55
N VAL A 93 -7.62 -6.47 12.38
CA VAL A 93 -7.00 -6.68 11.06
C VAL A 93 -7.93 -7.47 10.13
N GLY A 94 -8.65 -8.46 10.67
CA GLY A 94 -9.65 -9.23 9.91
C GLY A 94 -10.76 -8.36 9.33
N LEU A 95 -11.30 -7.43 10.14
CA LEU A 95 -12.37 -6.52 9.72
C LEU A 95 -11.99 -5.66 8.50
N TRP A 96 -10.72 -5.27 8.38
CA TRP A 96 -10.20 -4.51 7.23
C TRP A 96 -10.38 -5.23 5.90
N PHE A 97 -10.40 -6.56 5.89
CA PHE A 97 -10.55 -7.37 4.68
C PHE A 97 -11.94 -7.98 4.53
N SER A 98 -12.86 -7.81 5.48
CA SER A 98 -14.17 -8.48 5.42
C SER A 98 -15.38 -7.57 5.47
N ASN A 99 -15.23 -6.29 5.85
CA ASN A 99 -16.37 -5.44 6.15
C ASN A 99 -16.34 -4.08 5.47
N PHE A 100 -15.16 -3.56 5.15
CA PHE A 100 -15.04 -2.19 4.63
C PHE A 100 -15.01 -2.15 3.11
N GLU A 101 -15.81 -1.23 2.59
CA GLU A 101 -15.90 -0.87 1.19
C GLU A 101 -15.92 0.66 1.12
N PHE A 102 -14.95 1.26 0.42
CA PHE A 102 -14.93 2.70 0.18
C PHE A 102 -13.98 3.04 -0.96
N ASN A 103 -14.42 3.84 -1.91
CA ASN A 103 -13.68 4.28 -3.08
C ASN A 103 -12.95 3.12 -3.79
N ALA A 104 -13.61 1.97 -3.88
CA ALA A 104 -12.98 0.77 -4.42
C ALA A 104 -12.92 0.85 -5.95
N GLY A 105 -11.75 0.59 -6.53
CA GLY A 105 -11.58 0.58 -7.99
C GLY A 105 -12.14 -0.70 -8.62
N ILE A 106 -11.27 -1.71 -8.76
CA ILE A 106 -11.62 -2.97 -9.44
C ILE A 106 -12.74 -3.72 -8.72
N TYR A 107 -12.75 -3.69 -7.38
CA TYR A 107 -13.75 -4.39 -6.59
C TYR A 107 -15.18 -3.91 -6.88
N ASN A 108 -15.43 -2.61 -7.11
CA ASN A 108 -16.77 -2.13 -7.44
C ASN A 108 -17.27 -2.64 -8.81
N ALA A 109 -16.37 -2.79 -9.79
CA ALA A 109 -16.71 -3.42 -11.06
C ALA A 109 -17.07 -4.90 -10.88
N VAL A 110 -16.27 -5.64 -10.11
CA VAL A 110 -16.53 -7.05 -9.75
C VAL A 110 -17.86 -7.19 -9.02
N LYS A 111 -18.12 -6.32 -8.02
CA LYS A 111 -19.36 -6.27 -7.24
C LYS A 111 -20.57 -6.06 -8.13
N LYS A 112 -20.51 -5.08 -9.04
CA LYS A 112 -21.61 -4.81 -9.97
C LYS A 112 -21.93 -6.03 -10.84
N ILE A 113 -20.92 -6.71 -11.38
CA ILE A 113 -21.10 -7.90 -12.21
C ILE A 113 -21.66 -9.07 -11.36
N ALA A 114 -21.08 -9.35 -10.21
CA ALA A 114 -21.47 -10.44 -9.31
C ALA A 114 -22.90 -10.31 -8.81
N VAL A 115 -23.32 -9.09 -8.42
CA VAL A 115 -24.66 -8.84 -7.89
C VAL A 115 -25.71 -8.89 -9.02
N LEU A 116 -25.42 -8.30 -10.19
CA LEU A 116 -26.40 -8.21 -11.28
C LEU A 116 -26.54 -9.50 -12.09
N HIS A 117 -25.48 -10.28 -12.25
CA HIS A 117 -25.47 -11.46 -13.14
C HIS A 117 -25.39 -12.79 -12.41
N PHE A 118 -24.95 -12.80 -11.15
CA PHE A 118 -24.74 -14.04 -10.38
C PHE A 118 -25.51 -14.04 -9.04
N GLU A 119 -26.42 -13.07 -8.84
CA GLU A 119 -27.28 -12.93 -7.66
C GLU A 119 -26.52 -13.04 -6.31
N THR A 120 -25.25 -12.65 -6.33
CA THR A 120 -24.37 -12.81 -5.17
C THR A 120 -24.70 -11.74 -4.13
N LYS A 121 -24.79 -12.13 -2.86
CA LYS A 121 -25.00 -11.19 -1.75
C LYS A 121 -23.76 -10.31 -1.54
N PRO A 122 -23.89 -8.97 -1.51
CA PRO A 122 -22.75 -8.05 -1.34
C PRO A 122 -21.85 -8.35 -0.14
N TRP A 123 -22.41 -8.67 1.02
CA TRP A 123 -21.66 -8.93 2.26
C TRP A 123 -20.90 -10.27 2.23
N GLU A 124 -21.37 -11.26 1.48
CA GLU A 124 -20.63 -12.50 1.25
C GLU A 124 -19.50 -12.27 0.24
N LEU A 125 -19.74 -11.42 -0.77
CA LEU A 125 -18.75 -11.08 -1.78
C LEU A 125 -17.56 -10.32 -1.20
N VAL A 126 -17.78 -9.26 -0.40
CA VAL A 126 -16.68 -8.49 0.20
C VAL A 126 -15.78 -9.38 1.06
N LYS A 127 -16.37 -10.31 1.82
CA LYS A 127 -15.62 -11.25 2.67
C LYS A 127 -14.78 -12.21 1.83
N THR A 128 -15.37 -12.81 0.80
CA THR A 128 -14.66 -13.75 -0.09
C THR A 128 -13.57 -13.03 -0.88
N TYR A 129 -13.90 -11.93 -1.55
CA TYR A 129 -12.97 -11.15 -2.36
C TYR A 129 -11.83 -10.60 -1.50
N GLY A 130 -12.15 -10.02 -0.34
CA GLY A 130 -11.17 -9.46 0.57
C GLY A 130 -10.23 -10.51 1.18
N SER A 131 -10.69 -11.76 1.35
CA SER A 131 -9.80 -12.87 1.75
C SER A 131 -8.71 -13.18 0.72
N TYR A 132 -8.94 -12.88 -0.57
CA TYR A 132 -7.96 -13.09 -1.64
C TYR A 132 -6.95 -11.94 -1.77
N ILE A 133 -7.26 -10.74 -1.27
CA ILE A 133 -6.39 -9.57 -1.39
C ILE A 133 -5.03 -9.78 -0.73
N PRO A 134 -4.91 -10.26 0.53
CA PRO A 134 -3.62 -10.55 1.13
C PRO A 134 -2.80 -11.55 0.31
N VAL A 135 -3.44 -12.61 -0.19
CA VAL A 135 -2.78 -13.65 -1.00
C VAL A 135 -2.26 -13.06 -2.30
N ALA A 136 -3.11 -12.34 -3.05
CA ALA A 136 -2.72 -11.67 -4.29
C ALA A 136 -1.58 -10.66 -4.07
N THR A 137 -1.63 -9.92 -2.96
CA THR A 137 -0.61 -8.92 -2.60
C THR A 137 0.72 -9.59 -2.26
N LEU A 138 0.72 -10.69 -1.49
CA LEU A 138 1.92 -11.46 -1.17
C LEU A 138 2.53 -12.10 -2.42
N LEU A 139 1.70 -12.67 -3.30
CA LEU A 139 2.15 -13.20 -4.59
C LEU A 139 2.79 -12.10 -5.43
N MET A 140 2.17 -10.92 -5.51
CA MET A 140 2.74 -9.79 -6.23
C MET A 140 4.07 -9.32 -5.59
N ALA A 141 4.15 -9.23 -4.26
CA ALA A 141 5.37 -8.87 -3.56
C ALA A 141 6.50 -9.86 -3.86
N PHE A 142 6.20 -11.15 -3.92
CA PHE A 142 7.14 -12.19 -4.31
C PHE A 142 7.61 -12.05 -5.76
N ILE A 143 6.67 -11.89 -6.70
CA ILE A 143 6.96 -11.69 -8.14
C ILE A 143 7.87 -10.47 -8.33
N VAL A 144 7.49 -9.33 -7.73
CA VAL A 144 8.25 -8.08 -7.80
C VAL A 144 9.64 -8.22 -7.16
N THR A 145 9.77 -9.01 -6.09
CA THR A 145 11.08 -9.28 -5.47
C THR A 145 11.97 -10.15 -6.35
N LEU A 146 11.40 -11.15 -7.04
CA LEU A 146 12.17 -12.05 -7.90
C LEU A 146 12.62 -11.37 -9.19
N ILE A 147 11.70 -10.67 -9.85
CA ILE A 147 11.89 -10.06 -11.18
C ILE A 147 12.52 -8.68 -11.06
N GLY A 148 12.21 -7.94 -9.99
CA GLY A 148 12.70 -6.58 -9.76
C GLY A 148 14.21 -6.53 -9.55
N LYS A 149 14.86 -5.56 -10.20
CA LYS A 149 16.29 -5.27 -10.04
C LYS A 149 16.53 -4.33 -8.88
N ASN A 150 16.03 -4.70 -7.70
CA ASN A 150 15.99 -3.83 -6.51
C ASN A 150 17.36 -3.66 -5.83
N GLN A 151 18.46 -3.62 -6.58
CA GLN A 151 19.80 -3.39 -6.05
C GLN A 151 20.07 -1.90 -5.78
N HIS A 152 19.36 -1.00 -6.45
CA HIS A 152 19.50 0.44 -6.28
C HIS A 152 18.24 1.04 -5.65
N LEU A 153 18.39 2.20 -4.99
CA LEU A 153 17.30 2.86 -4.28
C LEU A 153 16.12 3.20 -5.21
N ASN A 154 16.38 3.74 -6.40
CA ASN A 154 15.32 4.12 -7.34
C ASN A 154 14.51 2.91 -7.82
N THR A 155 15.18 1.80 -8.15
CA THR A 155 14.53 0.54 -8.53
C THR A 155 13.74 -0.08 -7.37
N LEU A 156 14.26 0.02 -6.14
CA LEU A 156 13.57 -0.44 -4.93
C LEU A 156 12.29 0.37 -4.68
N ILE A 157 12.38 1.71 -4.67
CA ILE A 157 11.24 2.62 -4.52
C ILE A 157 10.20 2.37 -5.60
N GLY A 158 10.64 2.12 -6.84
CA GLY A 158 9.73 1.82 -7.93
C GLY A 158 8.99 0.50 -7.79
N SER A 159 9.66 -0.53 -7.30
CA SER A 159 9.02 -1.81 -6.95
C SER A 159 8.03 -1.64 -5.78
N MET A 160 8.37 -0.82 -4.78
CA MET A 160 7.47 -0.46 -3.68
C MET A 160 6.23 0.28 -4.19
N LEU A 161 6.42 1.27 -5.06
CA LEU A 161 5.33 2.02 -5.69
C LEU A 161 4.41 1.08 -6.47
N PHE A 162 4.98 0.20 -7.29
CA PHE A 162 4.21 -0.74 -8.10
C PHE A 162 3.41 -1.71 -7.23
N LEU A 163 4.03 -2.31 -6.21
CA LEU A 163 3.33 -3.21 -5.28
C LEU A 163 2.20 -2.48 -4.54
N LEU A 164 2.46 -1.28 -4.05
CA LEU A 164 1.47 -0.51 -3.30
C LEU A 164 0.30 -0.04 -4.20
N THR A 165 0.60 0.38 -5.42
CA THR A 165 -0.40 0.74 -6.43
C THR A 165 -1.26 -0.47 -6.79
N PHE A 166 -0.63 -1.64 -7.00
CA PHE A 166 -1.34 -2.90 -7.23
C PHE A 166 -2.30 -3.21 -6.07
N TYR A 167 -1.81 -3.16 -4.83
CA TYR A 167 -2.62 -3.39 -3.63
C TYR A 167 -3.85 -2.49 -3.59
N TYR A 168 -3.68 -1.17 -3.79
CA TYR A 168 -4.81 -0.24 -3.73
C TYR A 168 -5.77 -0.36 -4.92
N PHE A 169 -5.32 -0.77 -6.11
CA PHE A 169 -6.26 -1.03 -7.21
C PHE A 169 -7.17 -2.22 -6.97
N ILE A 170 -6.68 -3.25 -6.26
CA ILE A 170 -7.48 -4.43 -5.93
C ILE A 170 -8.18 -4.30 -4.57
N ALA A 171 -7.85 -3.30 -3.74
CA ALA A 171 -8.43 -3.10 -2.42
C ALA A 171 -9.94 -2.85 -2.48
N THR A 172 -10.67 -3.28 -1.44
CA THR A 172 -12.07 -2.91 -1.24
C THR A 172 -12.21 -1.50 -0.66
N THR A 173 -11.15 -0.96 -0.07
CA THR A 173 -11.15 0.34 0.62
C THR A 173 -9.92 1.16 0.24
N VAL A 174 -10.11 2.35 -0.35
CA VAL A 174 -9.06 3.29 -0.75
C VAL A 174 -9.39 4.70 -0.28
N HIS A 175 -9.03 5.01 0.96
CA HIS A 175 -9.23 6.36 1.48
C HIS A 175 -8.20 7.37 0.93
N PRO A 176 -8.54 8.67 0.84
CA PRO A 176 -7.62 9.72 0.38
C PRO A 176 -6.25 9.71 1.06
N TRP A 177 -6.21 9.45 2.37
CA TRP A 177 -4.95 9.39 3.12
C TRP A 177 -4.06 8.20 2.75
N TYR A 178 -4.60 7.10 2.23
CA TYR A 178 -3.80 5.97 1.74
C TYR A 178 -2.94 6.33 0.53
N ILE A 179 -3.45 7.22 -0.34
CA ILE A 179 -2.74 7.67 -1.55
C ILE A 179 -1.51 8.50 -1.20
N ILE A 180 -1.38 9.03 0.01
CA ILE A 180 -0.20 9.81 0.44
C ILE A 180 1.09 9.00 0.30
N PHE A 181 1.06 7.71 0.63
CA PHE A 181 2.27 6.89 0.52
C PHE A 181 2.62 6.57 -0.95
N VAL A 182 1.60 6.37 -1.79
CA VAL A 182 1.74 6.22 -3.25
C VAL A 182 2.32 7.51 -3.85
N LEU A 183 1.78 8.67 -3.46
CA LEU A 183 2.24 10.00 -3.86
C LEU A 183 3.71 10.20 -3.47
N PHE A 184 4.05 9.92 -2.22
CA PHE A 184 5.41 10.03 -1.72
C PHE A 184 6.39 9.20 -2.56
N LEU A 185 6.12 7.90 -2.73
CA LEU A 185 7.00 7.02 -3.51
C LEU A 185 7.08 7.45 -4.97
N GLY A 186 5.96 7.83 -5.59
CA GLY A 186 5.91 8.21 -6.99
C GLY A 186 6.62 9.53 -7.29
N VAL A 187 6.58 10.51 -6.39
CA VAL A 187 7.34 11.76 -6.55
C VAL A 187 8.85 11.51 -6.55
N LEU A 188 9.35 10.61 -5.70
CA LEU A 188 10.78 10.29 -5.62
C LEU A 188 11.36 9.68 -6.90
N ILE A 189 10.53 9.02 -7.70
CA ILE A 189 10.91 8.42 -9.00
C ILE A 189 10.13 9.03 -10.17
N GLU A 190 9.65 10.25 -9.98
CA GLU A 190 9.00 11.11 -10.96
C GLU A 190 7.76 10.53 -11.68
N TYR A 191 7.09 9.51 -11.16
CA TYR A 191 5.80 9.04 -11.68
C TYR A 191 4.72 10.08 -11.39
N LYS A 192 4.15 10.70 -12.42
CA LYS A 192 3.22 11.83 -12.27
C LYS A 192 1.77 11.40 -12.08
N PHE A 193 1.41 10.16 -12.43
CA PHE A 193 0.05 9.64 -12.23
C PHE A 193 -0.38 9.70 -10.76
N VAL A 194 0.57 9.59 -9.82
CA VAL A 194 0.27 9.65 -8.38
C VAL A 194 -0.18 11.04 -7.94
N ILE A 195 0.34 12.11 -8.58
CA ILE A 195 -0.10 13.48 -8.32
C ILE A 195 -1.55 13.62 -8.79
N PHE A 196 -1.83 13.10 -9.98
CA PHE A 196 -3.18 13.12 -10.53
C PHE A 196 -4.17 12.30 -9.69
N TRP A 197 -3.78 11.10 -9.25
CA TRP A 197 -4.59 10.28 -8.35
C TRP A 197 -4.83 10.98 -7.01
N SER A 198 -3.81 11.61 -6.42
CA SER A 198 -3.96 12.36 -5.17
C SER A 198 -4.90 13.55 -5.27
N ALA A 199 -5.06 14.14 -6.45
CA ALA A 199 -6.04 15.19 -6.68
C ALA A 199 -7.45 14.61 -6.89
N LEU A 200 -7.56 13.54 -7.68
CA LEU A 200 -8.85 12.92 -8.01
C LEU A 200 -9.49 12.20 -6.81
N VAL A 201 -8.70 11.62 -5.91
CA VAL A 201 -9.21 10.84 -4.77
C VAL A 201 -10.12 11.65 -3.85
N PHE A 202 -10.03 12.99 -3.85
CA PHE A 202 -10.97 13.85 -3.12
C PHE A 202 -12.41 13.76 -3.64
N MET A 203 -12.61 13.32 -4.89
CA MET A 203 -13.95 13.04 -5.42
C MET A 203 -14.66 11.94 -4.64
N SER A 204 -13.95 11.06 -3.95
CA SER A 204 -14.55 10.05 -3.07
C SER A 204 -15.36 10.67 -1.94
N TYR A 205 -15.04 11.90 -1.51
CA TYR A 205 -15.83 12.60 -0.48
C TYR A 205 -17.23 12.98 -0.95
N PHE A 206 -17.52 12.88 -2.26
CA PHE A 206 -18.88 13.02 -2.76
C PHE A 206 -19.85 12.02 -2.13
N ALA A 207 -19.37 10.86 -1.65
CA ALA A 207 -20.21 9.90 -0.91
C ALA A 207 -20.88 10.55 0.32
N TYR A 208 -20.22 11.51 0.97
CA TYR A 208 -20.76 12.21 2.15
C TYR A 208 -21.75 13.34 1.79
N SER A 209 -22.06 13.54 0.51
CA SER A 209 -23.08 14.51 0.08
C SER A 209 -24.52 14.02 0.31
N ASN A 210 -24.70 12.73 0.64
CA ASN A 210 -26.00 12.15 0.94
C ASN A 210 -26.01 11.48 2.34
N PRO A 211 -27.19 11.40 3.01
CA PRO A 211 -27.28 10.89 4.38
C PRO A 211 -26.91 9.42 4.55
N ASP A 212 -27.04 8.63 3.48
CA ASP A 212 -26.77 7.20 3.48
C ASP A 212 -25.31 6.87 3.15
N TYR A 213 -24.49 7.89 2.89
CA TYR A 213 -23.08 7.76 2.52
C TYR A 213 -22.84 6.89 1.28
N ASN A 214 -23.82 6.82 0.39
CA ASN A 214 -23.77 6.01 -0.82
C ASN A 214 -22.76 6.57 -1.82
N GLU A 215 -21.91 5.69 -2.35
CA GLU A 215 -20.94 6.05 -3.37
C GLU A 215 -21.58 6.20 -4.76
N SER A 216 -21.16 7.20 -5.52
CA SER A 216 -21.56 7.33 -6.92
C SER A 216 -20.64 6.52 -7.82
N LEU A 217 -21.14 5.41 -8.37
CA LEU A 217 -20.38 4.56 -9.30
C LEU A 217 -19.88 5.30 -10.55
N TRP A 218 -20.57 6.36 -10.97
CA TRP A 218 -20.12 7.20 -12.09
C TRP A 218 -18.93 8.08 -11.71
N VAL A 219 -18.92 8.64 -10.50
CA VAL A 219 -17.78 9.40 -9.97
C VAL A 219 -16.54 8.49 -9.87
N LEU A 220 -16.72 7.30 -9.30
CA LEU A 220 -15.67 6.29 -9.19
C LEU A 220 -15.15 5.86 -10.56
N ALA A 221 -16.06 5.64 -11.53
CA ALA A 221 -15.67 5.27 -12.88
C ALA A 221 -14.83 6.37 -13.55
N ILE A 222 -15.17 7.65 -13.37
CA ILE A 222 -14.39 8.77 -13.88
C ILE A 222 -13.02 8.82 -13.20
N GLU A 223 -12.98 8.79 -11.85
CA GLU A 223 -11.74 8.81 -11.08
C GLU A 223 -10.77 7.71 -11.54
N TYR A 224 -11.20 6.44 -11.50
CA TYR A 224 -10.33 5.33 -11.83
C TYR A 224 -9.99 5.26 -13.32
N SER A 225 -10.90 5.60 -14.23
CA SER A 225 -10.59 5.66 -15.67
C SER A 225 -9.49 6.68 -15.96
N LEU A 226 -9.58 7.86 -15.36
CA LEU A 226 -8.59 8.92 -15.47
C LEU A 226 -7.22 8.48 -14.91
N VAL A 227 -7.21 7.83 -13.74
CA VAL A 227 -5.99 7.27 -13.13
C VAL A 227 -5.36 6.20 -14.02
N PHE A 228 -6.13 5.21 -14.49
CA PHE A 228 -5.63 4.14 -15.36
C PHE A 228 -5.12 4.66 -16.70
N MET A 229 -5.82 5.62 -17.32
CA MET A 229 -5.39 6.23 -18.58
C MET A 229 -4.04 6.95 -18.41
N TYR A 230 -3.88 7.74 -17.35
CA TYR A 230 -2.63 8.49 -17.14
C TYR A 230 -1.47 7.56 -16.74
N LEU A 231 -1.73 6.55 -15.91
CA LEU A 231 -0.75 5.50 -15.59
C LEU A 231 -0.31 4.75 -16.86
N GLY A 232 -1.26 4.34 -17.70
CA GLY A 232 -0.99 3.70 -18.98
C GLY A 232 -0.15 4.59 -19.90
N TYR A 233 -0.50 5.87 -20.01
CA TYR A 233 0.27 6.86 -20.76
C TYR A 233 1.73 6.94 -20.30
N GLU A 234 1.99 6.97 -18.99
CA GLU A 234 3.35 7.00 -18.46
C GLU A 234 4.12 5.69 -18.69
N ILE A 235 3.45 4.54 -18.61
CA ILE A 235 4.07 3.24 -18.87
C ILE A 235 4.45 3.12 -20.35
N PHE A 236 3.50 3.35 -21.26
CA PHE A 236 3.68 3.10 -22.69
C PHE A 236 4.51 4.18 -23.38
N LYS A 237 4.22 5.47 -23.13
CA LYS A 237 4.85 6.57 -23.88
C LYS A 237 6.19 7.00 -23.28
N LYS A 238 6.34 6.95 -21.96
CA LYS A 238 7.59 7.34 -21.29
C LYS A 238 8.50 6.16 -20.97
N GLN A 239 8.10 4.94 -21.33
CA GLN A 239 8.85 3.69 -21.08
C GLN A 239 9.32 3.55 -19.62
N LYS A 240 8.63 4.16 -18.65
CA LYS A 240 9.10 4.20 -17.25
C LYS A 240 9.12 2.83 -16.58
N LEU A 241 8.39 1.86 -17.14
CA LEU A 241 8.53 0.46 -16.73
C LEU A 241 9.96 -0.05 -16.93
N LYS A 242 10.69 0.43 -17.96
CA LYS A 242 12.10 0.12 -18.14
C LYS A 242 12.97 0.62 -16.98
N LEU A 243 12.63 1.75 -16.35
CA LEU A 243 13.37 2.23 -15.16
C LEU A 243 13.22 1.31 -13.95
N LEU A 244 12.15 0.51 -13.87
CA LEU A 244 11.95 -0.48 -12.80
C LEU A 244 12.76 -1.76 -13.04
N PHE A 245 13.10 -2.08 -14.30
CA PHE A 245 13.64 -3.39 -14.71
C PHE A 245 14.93 -3.32 -15.54
N GLN A 246 15.46 -2.15 -15.87
CA GLN A 246 16.76 -1.97 -16.53
C GLN A 246 17.84 -1.54 -15.53
N LYS A 247 19.06 -2.02 -15.76
CA LYS A 247 20.24 -1.49 -15.07
C LYS A 247 20.41 -0.07 -15.59
N ASN A 248 20.44 0.92 -14.70
CA ASN A 248 21.11 2.16 -15.07
C ASN A 248 22.57 1.79 -15.36
N LEU A 249 23.02 2.09 -16.58
CA LEU A 249 24.44 2.14 -16.94
C LEU A 249 25.12 3.26 -16.14
#